data_AF-A0A8T2BQG9-F1
#
_entry.id   AF-A0A8T2BQG9-F1
#
_cell.length_a   1.000
_cell.length_b   1.000
_cell.length_c   1.000
_cell.angle_alpha   90.00
_cell.angle_beta   90.00
_cell.angle_gamma   90.00
#
_symmetry.space_group_name_H-M   'P 1'
#
loop_
_entity.id
_entity.type
_entity.pdbx_description
1 polymer ?
#
loop_
_entity_poly.entity_id
_entity_poly.type
_entity_poly.pdbx_seq_one_letter_code
_entity_poly.pdbx_strand_id
1 'polypeptide(L)'
;MEKRDEAGEYHSKDFEWEFLQNIVENDPSLSHHLHHHQDFSKYSPNSQPWQDFHSRHSSGKFFKERRYLLKEFPELVSCGENSKLLEIGCGNGSTVLPILRGSKNITVYACDCSSEALVRTKENIDRAIDLVDNFRSFCCDFSTSEFPDWMACDHCRDKFMVNHSEGSESKHCIGGVDFVTLIFTLSAVPKERMPRAIKECFSVLKPGGLLLFRDYGNC
;
A
#
# COMPACT_ATOMS: atom_id res chain seq x y z
N MET A 1 39.09 10.08 -4.57
CA MET A 1 38.44 9.09 -3.69
C MET A 1 37.23 9.79 -3.10
N GLU A 2 36.08 9.69 -3.77
CA GLU A 2 34.85 10.37 -3.35
C GLU A 2 34.32 9.71 -2.07
N LYS A 3 34.04 10.54 -1.06
CA LYS A 3 33.38 10.12 0.17
C LYS A 3 31.98 9.62 -0.21
N ARG A 4 31.70 8.35 0.09
CA ARG A 4 30.33 7.86 0.15
C ARG A 4 29.69 8.53 1.35
N ASP A 5 28.75 9.42 1.13
CA ASP A 5 27.88 9.88 2.20
C ASP A 5 27.12 8.67 2.74
N GLU A 6 27.27 8.40 4.04
CA GLU A 6 26.47 7.40 4.74
C GLU A 6 25.00 7.79 4.60
N ALA A 7 24.17 6.83 4.20
CA ALA A 7 22.73 7.05 4.12
C ALA A 7 22.22 7.46 5.50
N GLY A 8 21.37 8.49 5.57
CA GLY A 8 20.74 8.90 6.83
C GLY A 8 20.09 7.72 7.53
N GLU A 9 20.29 7.64 8.85
CA GLU A 9 19.76 6.58 9.70
C GLU A 9 18.22 6.61 9.62
N TYR A 10 17.60 5.47 9.31
CA TYR A 10 16.15 5.37 9.15
C TYR A 10 15.51 5.11 10.51
N HIS A 11 14.79 6.11 11.01
CA HIS A 11 14.16 6.16 12.33
C HIS A 11 12.78 5.48 12.33
N SER A 12 12.73 4.16 12.12
CA SER A 12 11.46 3.40 12.19
C SER A 12 11.11 2.92 13.61
N LYS A 13 11.98 3.19 14.60
CA LYS A 13 11.85 2.71 15.99
C LYS A 13 12.12 3.79 17.04
N ASP A 14 12.00 5.05 16.68
CA ASP A 14 12.34 6.18 17.54
C ASP A 14 11.26 6.51 18.59
N PHE A 15 10.14 5.80 18.54
CA PHE A 15 8.97 6.09 19.35
C PHE A 15 8.40 4.79 19.90
N GLU A 16 8.09 4.80 21.20
CA GLU A 16 7.26 3.77 21.82
C GLU A 16 5.82 3.99 21.35
N TRP A 17 5.30 3.11 20.48
CA TRP A 17 4.01 3.30 19.80
C TRP A 17 2.85 3.46 20.78
N GLU A 18 2.83 2.67 21.87
CA GLU A 18 1.80 2.77 22.90
C GLU A 18 1.83 4.14 23.61
N PHE A 19 3.04 4.67 23.84
CA PHE A 19 3.21 5.99 24.43
C PHE A 19 2.77 7.09 23.47
N LEU A 20 3.15 7.01 22.19
CA LEU A 20 2.72 7.97 21.18
C LEU A 20 1.21 7.95 20.96
N GLN A 21 0.60 6.75 20.90
CA GLN A 21 -0.85 6.59 20.84
C GLN A 21 -1.51 7.26 22.03
N ASN A 22 -1.00 7.02 23.25
CA ASN A 22 -1.54 7.63 24.46
C ASN A 22 -1.45 9.17 24.41
N ILE A 23 -0.34 9.74 23.92
CA ILE A 23 -0.20 11.19 23.74
C ILE A 23 -1.26 11.70 22.77
N VAL A 24 -1.40 11.07 21.59
CA VAL A 24 -2.31 11.52 20.54
C VAL A 24 -3.77 11.42 20.99
N GLU A 25 -4.16 10.31 21.61
CA GLU A 25 -5.53 10.08 22.07
C GLU A 25 -5.96 11.02 23.19
N ASN A 26 -5.01 11.45 24.02
CA ASN A 26 -5.26 12.36 25.14
C ASN A 26 -5.03 13.84 24.79
N ASP A 27 -4.55 14.16 23.58
CA ASP A 27 -4.38 15.55 23.15
C ASP A 27 -5.74 16.18 22.77
N PRO A 28 -6.25 17.15 23.54
CA PRO A 28 -7.54 17.76 23.26
C PRO A 28 -7.57 18.50 21.92
N SER A 29 -6.43 18.96 21.41
CA SER A 29 -6.31 19.64 20.12
C SER A 29 -6.55 18.68 18.94
N LEU A 30 -6.28 17.39 19.14
CA LEU A 30 -6.46 16.33 18.14
C LEU A 30 -7.81 15.61 18.28
N SER A 31 -8.62 15.96 19.29
CA SER A 31 -9.92 15.33 19.55
C SER A 31 -10.86 15.30 18.34
N HIS A 32 -10.83 16.35 17.51
CA HIS A 32 -11.61 16.44 16.27
C HIS A 32 -11.21 15.42 15.19
N HIS A 33 -9.99 14.89 15.22
CA HIS A 33 -9.53 13.80 14.36
C HIS A 33 -9.91 12.41 14.89
N LEU A 34 -10.22 12.30 16.18
CA LEU A 34 -10.50 11.02 16.88
C LEU A 34 -12.00 10.72 16.98
N HIS A 35 -12.87 11.68 16.70
CA HIS A 35 -14.31 11.45 16.69
C HIS A 35 -14.72 10.58 15.49
N HIS A 36 -15.56 9.56 15.75
CA HIS A 36 -16.22 8.77 14.71
C HIS A 36 -17.07 9.70 13.84
N HIS A 37 -16.60 9.97 12.63
CA HIS A 37 -17.40 10.69 11.67
C HIS A 37 -18.62 9.85 11.23
N GLN A 38 -19.79 10.50 11.17
CA GLN A 38 -21.09 9.91 10.84
C GLN A 38 -21.15 9.28 9.42
N ASP A 39 -22.04 8.30 9.26
CA ASP A 39 -22.35 7.55 8.04
C ASP A 39 -22.21 8.34 6.73
N PHE A 40 -21.26 7.90 5.90
CA PHE A 40 -20.79 8.61 4.70
C PHE A 40 -21.43 8.14 3.38
N SER A 41 -22.73 7.90 3.38
CA SER A 41 -23.45 7.44 2.18
C SER A 41 -23.56 8.47 1.04
N LYS A 42 -23.01 9.69 1.19
CA LYS A 42 -23.25 10.81 0.26
C LYS A 42 -22.13 11.17 -0.72
N TYR A 43 -20.92 10.63 -0.59
CA TYR A 43 -19.86 10.90 -1.56
C TYR A 43 -19.73 9.75 -2.57
N SER A 44 -20.04 10.00 -3.83
CA SER A 44 -19.78 9.05 -4.91
C SER A 44 -18.27 8.86 -5.11
N PRO A 45 -17.78 7.62 -5.28
CA PRO A 45 -16.44 7.38 -5.80
C PRO A 45 -16.31 8.11 -7.15
N ASN A 46 -15.27 8.93 -7.33
CA ASN A 46 -15.03 9.60 -8.59
C ASN A 46 -13.55 9.44 -8.98
N SER A 47 -13.28 8.43 -9.81
CA SER A 47 -11.95 8.16 -10.35
C SER A 47 -11.60 9.05 -11.56
N GLN A 48 -12.54 9.87 -12.05
CA GLN A 48 -12.33 10.70 -13.25
C GLN A 48 -11.11 11.64 -13.15
N PRO A 49 -10.81 12.29 -12.01
CA PRO A 49 -9.61 13.13 -11.91
C PRO A 49 -8.32 12.36 -12.15
N TRP A 50 -8.23 11.12 -11.65
CA TRP A 50 -7.07 10.24 -11.83
C TRP A 50 -7.01 9.68 -13.25
N GLN A 51 -8.16 9.32 -13.82
CA GLN A 51 -8.27 8.91 -15.22
C GLN A 51 -7.75 10.01 -16.17
N ASP A 52 -8.22 11.25 -15.98
CA ASP A 52 -7.80 12.41 -16.76
C ASP A 52 -6.31 12.69 -16.57
N PHE A 53 -5.82 12.62 -15.33
CA PHE A 53 -4.43 12.83 -15.01
C PHE A 53 -3.52 11.84 -15.75
N HIS A 54 -3.81 10.54 -15.69
CA HIS A 54 -3.00 9.52 -16.35
C HIS A 54 -3.14 9.54 -17.88
N SER A 55 -4.31 9.92 -18.40
CA SER A 55 -4.52 10.14 -19.84
C SER A 55 -3.64 11.29 -20.36
N ARG A 56 -3.65 12.44 -19.66
CA ARG A 56 -2.85 13.63 -20.03
C ARG A 56 -1.35 13.39 -19.88
N HIS A 57 -0.92 12.58 -18.92
CA HIS A 57 0.49 12.26 -18.66
C HIS A 57 0.95 10.93 -19.27
N SER A 58 0.30 10.50 -20.36
CA SER A 58 0.56 9.26 -21.10
C SER A 58 2.00 9.05 -21.56
N SER A 59 2.75 10.13 -21.83
CA SER A 59 4.14 10.04 -22.30
C SER A 59 5.15 9.44 -21.30
N GLY A 60 4.76 9.26 -20.03
CA GLY A 60 5.57 8.60 -19.00
C GLY A 60 6.81 9.37 -18.55
N LYS A 61 7.15 10.51 -19.18
CA LYS A 61 8.34 11.32 -18.88
C LYS A 61 8.35 11.92 -17.46
N PHE A 62 7.21 11.89 -16.77
CA PHE A 62 7.02 12.60 -15.50
C PHE A 62 7.39 11.78 -14.25
N PHE A 63 7.45 10.45 -14.32
CA PHE A 63 7.63 9.63 -13.12
C PHE A 63 8.95 8.86 -13.18
N LYS A 64 9.91 9.33 -12.40
CA LYS A 64 11.14 8.57 -12.14
C LYS A 64 10.82 7.35 -11.29
N GLU A 65 11.49 6.24 -11.56
CA GLU A 65 11.43 5.04 -10.72
C GLU A 65 11.84 5.37 -9.28
N ARG A 66 11.05 4.91 -8.31
CA ARG A 66 11.27 5.17 -6.88
C ARG A 66 12.25 4.16 -6.29
N ARG A 67 13.44 4.04 -6.88
CA ARG A 67 14.48 3.05 -6.50
C ARG A 67 14.94 3.17 -5.05
N TYR A 68 14.83 4.37 -4.46
CA TYR A 68 15.16 4.60 -3.05
C TYR A 68 14.28 3.79 -2.10
N LEU A 69 13.07 3.41 -2.51
CA LEU A 69 12.15 2.62 -1.67
C LEU A 69 12.74 1.26 -1.28
N LEU A 70 13.64 0.69 -2.09
CA LEU A 70 14.30 -0.58 -1.74
C LEU A 70 15.34 -0.42 -0.62
N LYS A 71 15.81 0.81 -0.37
CA LYS A 71 16.67 1.12 0.79
C LYS A 71 15.84 1.47 2.02
N GLU A 72 14.74 2.18 1.81
CA GLU A 72 13.80 2.59 2.86
C GLU A 72 13.00 1.41 3.41
N PHE A 73 12.61 0.46 2.54
CA PHE A 73 11.88 -0.76 2.87
C PHE A 73 12.67 -1.99 2.39
N PRO A 74 13.77 -2.35 3.07
CA PRO A 74 14.62 -3.48 2.69
C PRO A 74 13.86 -4.82 2.70
N GLU A 75 12.78 -4.93 3.47
CA GLU A 75 11.91 -6.11 3.56
C GLU A 75 11.36 -6.53 2.20
N LEU A 76 11.16 -5.58 1.28
CA LEU A 76 10.66 -5.85 -0.08
C LEU A 76 11.65 -6.64 -0.95
N VAL A 77 12.94 -6.64 -0.59
CA VAL A 77 13.99 -7.38 -1.31
C VAL A 77 14.60 -8.51 -0.49
N SER A 78 14.44 -8.50 0.84
CA SER A 78 14.89 -9.57 1.74
C SER A 78 13.78 -10.53 2.17
N CYS A 79 12.63 -10.52 1.50
CA CYS A 79 11.48 -11.35 1.83
C CYS A 79 11.70 -12.84 1.49
N GLY A 80 10.93 -13.71 2.15
CA GLY A 80 10.91 -15.15 1.86
C GLY A 80 10.36 -15.48 0.47
N GLU A 81 10.56 -16.72 0.04
CA GLU A 81 9.99 -17.23 -1.22
C GLU A 81 8.46 -17.13 -1.23
N ASN A 82 7.89 -16.84 -2.40
CA ASN A 82 6.43 -16.70 -2.62
C ASN A 82 5.75 -15.61 -1.77
N SER A 83 6.49 -14.58 -1.37
CA SER A 83 5.93 -13.40 -0.71
C SER A 83 4.96 -12.66 -1.65
N LYS A 84 3.97 -11.99 -1.08
CA LYS A 84 2.96 -11.22 -1.82
C LYS A 84 2.97 -9.77 -1.36
N LEU A 85 2.98 -8.86 -2.34
CA LEU A 85 2.86 -7.43 -2.13
C LEU A 85 1.58 -6.92 -2.77
N LEU A 86 0.86 -6.03 -2.08
CA LEU A 86 -0.17 -5.18 -2.66
C LEU A 86 0.32 -3.72 -2.72
N GLU A 87 0.54 -3.20 -3.93
CA GLU A 87 0.73 -1.76 -4.19
C GLU A 87 -0.63 -1.09 -4.40
N ILE A 88 -0.96 -0.12 -3.54
CA ILE A 88 -2.19 0.66 -3.64
C ILE A 88 -1.89 2.05 -4.25
N GLY A 89 -2.62 2.41 -5.30
CA GLY A 89 -2.38 3.63 -6.06
C GLY A 89 -1.14 3.49 -6.94
N CYS A 90 -1.07 2.40 -7.71
CA CYS A 90 0.15 2.05 -8.46
C CYS A 90 0.53 3.09 -9.53
N GLY A 91 -0.41 3.96 -9.94
CA GLY A 91 -0.17 5.04 -10.87
C GLY A 91 0.42 4.52 -12.17
N ASN A 92 1.66 4.85 -12.47
CA ASN A 92 2.34 4.36 -13.68
C ASN A 92 3.40 3.27 -13.42
N GLY A 93 3.43 2.68 -12.23
CA GLY A 93 4.33 1.59 -11.87
C GLY A 93 5.70 2.02 -11.36
N SER A 94 5.92 3.28 -11.01
CA SER A 94 7.23 3.78 -10.54
C SER A 94 7.71 3.16 -9.22
N THR A 95 6.80 2.64 -8.39
CA THR A 95 7.11 1.81 -7.20
C THR A 95 7.24 0.33 -7.57
N VAL A 96 6.31 -0.19 -8.38
CA VAL A 96 6.25 -1.61 -8.77
C VAL A 96 7.51 -2.04 -9.52
N LEU A 97 7.98 -1.22 -10.45
CA LEU A 97 9.07 -1.59 -11.35
C LEU A 97 10.40 -1.90 -10.62
N PRO A 98 10.91 -1.07 -9.69
CA PRO A 98 12.10 -1.42 -8.92
C PRO A 98 11.91 -2.67 -8.06
N ILE A 99 10.71 -2.93 -7.52
CA ILE A 99 10.44 -4.13 -6.72
C ILE A 99 10.54 -5.40 -7.56
N LEU A 100 9.91 -5.43 -8.75
CA LEU A 100 9.98 -6.55 -9.68
C LEU A 100 11.41 -6.85 -10.17
N ARG A 101 12.28 -5.83 -10.20
CA ARG A 101 13.71 -5.98 -10.51
C ARG A 101 14.53 -6.44 -9.32
N GLY A 102 14.15 -6.02 -8.11
CA GLY A 102 14.88 -6.26 -6.88
C GLY A 102 14.64 -7.65 -6.27
N SER A 103 13.48 -8.26 -6.51
CA SER A 103 13.13 -9.56 -5.95
C SER A 103 12.31 -10.41 -6.92
N LYS A 104 12.75 -11.65 -7.16
CA LYS A 104 11.97 -12.69 -7.87
C LYS A 104 11.10 -13.52 -6.92
N ASN A 105 11.30 -13.37 -5.61
CA ASN A 105 10.56 -14.10 -4.58
C ASN A 105 9.20 -13.49 -4.27
N ILE A 106 8.90 -12.31 -4.85
CA ILE A 106 7.69 -11.55 -4.56
C ILE A 106 6.74 -11.54 -5.76
N THR A 107 5.47 -11.83 -5.52
CA THR A 107 4.37 -11.58 -6.45
C THR A 107 3.76 -10.22 -6.13
N VAL A 108 3.72 -9.32 -7.11
CA VAL A 108 3.19 -7.98 -6.95
C VAL A 108 1.77 -7.90 -7.52
N TYR A 109 0.83 -7.60 -6.64
CA TYR A 109 -0.52 -7.16 -6.98
C TYR A 109 -0.53 -5.63 -6.93
N ALA A 110 -1.05 -4.99 -7.95
CA ALA A 110 -1.13 -3.53 -8.02
C ALA A 110 -2.57 -3.09 -8.31
N CYS A 111 -3.06 -2.12 -7.55
CA CYS A 111 -4.37 -1.54 -7.80
C CYS A 111 -4.32 -0.03 -7.93
N ASP A 112 -5.27 0.49 -8.72
CA ASP A 112 -5.52 1.90 -8.88
C ASP A 112 -7.02 2.09 -9.18
N CYS A 113 -7.57 3.25 -8.83
CA CYS A 113 -8.94 3.60 -9.17
C CYS A 113 -9.08 4.01 -10.65
N SER A 114 -7.97 4.35 -11.30
CA SER A 114 -7.90 4.70 -12.73
C SER A 114 -7.48 3.50 -13.57
N SER A 115 -8.30 3.13 -14.56
CA SER A 115 -7.92 2.12 -15.53
C SER A 115 -6.78 2.57 -16.43
N GLU A 116 -6.66 3.87 -16.73
CA GLU A 116 -5.50 4.41 -17.45
C GLU A 116 -4.20 4.19 -16.65
N ALA A 117 -4.21 4.40 -15.33
CA ALA A 117 -3.04 4.10 -14.48
C ALA A 117 -2.58 2.65 -14.64
N LEU A 118 -3.52 1.69 -14.60
CA LEU A 118 -3.20 0.28 -14.80
C LEU A 118 -2.58 0.00 -16.17
N VAL A 119 -3.11 0.62 -17.24
CA VAL A 119 -2.53 0.54 -18.59
C VAL A 119 -1.10 1.07 -18.58
N ARG A 120 -0.86 2.27 -18.03
CA ARG A 120 0.49 2.87 -17.97
C ARG A 120 1.47 2.04 -17.17
N THR A 121 1.02 1.48 -16.05
CA THR A 121 1.81 0.58 -15.21
C THR A 121 2.25 -0.62 -16.02
N LYS A 122 1.32 -1.27 -16.72
CA LYS A 122 1.61 -2.43 -17.56
C LYS A 122 2.56 -2.09 -18.72
N GLU A 123 2.29 -1.02 -19.47
CA GLU A 123 3.18 -0.56 -20.55
C GLU A 123 4.61 -0.29 -20.07
N ASN A 124 4.76 0.34 -18.89
CA ASN A 124 6.07 0.62 -18.32
C ASN A 124 6.80 -0.64 -17.90
N ILE A 125 6.09 -1.63 -17.33
CA ILE A 125 6.67 -2.93 -16.97
C ILE A 125 7.10 -3.70 -18.21
N ASP A 126 6.21 -3.84 -19.21
CA ASP A 126 6.46 -4.60 -20.44
C ASP A 126 7.63 -3.99 -21.25
N ARG A 127 7.81 -2.66 -21.21
CA ARG A 127 8.97 -1.97 -21.83
C ARG A 127 10.29 -2.21 -21.08
N ALA A 128 10.21 -2.54 -19.80
CA ALA A 128 11.33 -2.50 -18.86
C ALA A 128 11.82 -3.88 -18.42
N ILE A 129 10.99 -4.91 -18.58
CA ILE A 129 11.24 -6.30 -18.20
C ILE A 129 10.59 -7.20 -19.25
N ASP A 130 11.38 -8.02 -19.94
CA ASP A 130 10.93 -8.82 -21.10
C ASP A 130 9.86 -9.87 -20.75
N LEU A 131 9.95 -10.49 -19.56
CA LEU A 131 8.99 -11.48 -19.08
C LEU A 131 8.69 -11.24 -17.60
N VAL A 132 7.41 -11.01 -17.31
CA VAL A 132 6.90 -10.81 -15.94
C VAL A 132 5.70 -11.73 -15.73
N ASP A 133 5.92 -12.77 -14.93
CA ASP A 133 4.90 -13.74 -14.50
C ASP A 133 4.38 -13.45 -13.08
N ASN A 134 5.15 -12.69 -12.31
CA ASN A 134 4.89 -12.33 -10.92
C ASN A 134 4.23 -10.96 -10.73
N PHE A 135 3.51 -10.44 -11.72
CA PHE A 135 2.78 -9.17 -11.65
C PHE A 135 1.32 -9.33 -12.07
N ARG A 136 0.40 -8.76 -11.28
CA ARG A 136 -1.04 -8.71 -11.57
C ARG A 136 -1.57 -7.34 -11.19
N SER A 137 -2.51 -6.81 -11.97
CA SER A 137 -3.15 -5.53 -11.66
C SER A 137 -4.67 -5.59 -11.76
N PHE A 138 -5.35 -4.75 -10.99
CA PHE A 138 -6.81 -4.69 -10.95
C PHE A 138 -7.31 -3.28 -10.58
N CYS A 139 -8.51 -2.94 -11.05
CA CYS A 139 -9.13 -1.65 -10.73
C CYS A 139 -9.78 -1.71 -9.35
N CYS A 140 -9.42 -0.78 -8.46
CA CYS A 140 -9.98 -0.70 -7.11
C CYS A 140 -9.82 0.71 -6.53
N ASP A 141 -10.92 1.28 -6.03
CA ASP A 141 -10.88 2.44 -5.13
C ASP A 141 -10.91 1.93 -3.68
N PHE A 142 -9.73 1.74 -3.09
CA PHE A 142 -9.60 1.26 -1.71
C PHE A 142 -10.22 2.20 -0.67
N SER A 143 -10.50 3.46 -1.03
CA SER A 143 -11.13 4.41 -0.12
C SER A 143 -12.63 4.19 0.04
N THR A 144 -13.27 3.50 -0.91
CA THR A 144 -14.73 3.23 -0.88
C THR A 144 -15.12 1.77 -1.10
N SER A 145 -14.22 0.95 -1.64
CA SER A 145 -14.46 -0.45 -1.97
C SER A 145 -13.63 -1.36 -1.08
N GLU A 146 -14.04 -2.62 -0.97
CA GLU A 146 -13.25 -3.69 -0.36
C GLU A 146 -12.33 -4.30 -1.42
N PHE A 147 -11.21 -4.88 -0.99
CA PHE A 147 -10.35 -5.66 -1.88
C PHE A 147 -11.04 -6.96 -2.29
N PRO A 148 -10.69 -7.57 -3.43
CA PRO A 148 -11.31 -8.81 -3.88
C PRO A 148 -11.05 -10.01 -2.95
N ASP A 149 -12.00 -10.94 -2.86
CA ASP A 149 -11.91 -12.14 -1.99
C ASP A 149 -10.75 -13.07 -2.34
N TRP A 150 -10.30 -13.05 -3.60
CA TRP A 150 -9.12 -13.83 -4.01
C TRP A 150 -7.82 -13.32 -3.37
N MET A 151 -7.83 -12.09 -2.86
CA MET A 151 -6.73 -11.51 -2.10
C MET A 151 -6.76 -12.00 -0.66
N ALA A 152 -7.90 -11.84 0.02
CA ALA A 152 -8.19 -12.42 1.33
C ALA A 152 -9.69 -12.72 1.42
N CYS A 153 -10.06 -13.96 1.72
CA CYS A 153 -11.46 -14.33 1.90
C CYS A 153 -11.99 -13.85 3.25
N ASP A 154 -13.32 -13.78 3.40
CA ASP A 154 -14.00 -13.33 4.63
C ASP A 154 -13.46 -14.00 5.89
N HIS A 155 -13.27 -15.33 5.85
CA HIS A 155 -12.74 -16.09 6.98
C HIS A 155 -11.30 -15.69 7.37
N CYS A 156 -10.47 -15.28 6.39
CA CYS A 156 -9.13 -14.75 6.67
C CYS A 156 -9.21 -13.34 7.26
N ARG A 157 -10.04 -12.48 6.66
CA ARG A 157 -10.22 -11.08 7.10
C ARG A 157 -10.65 -11.02 8.56
N ASP A 158 -11.63 -11.83 8.94
CA ASP A 158 -12.09 -11.90 10.33
C ASP A 158 -10.97 -12.30 11.27
N LYS A 159 -10.17 -13.31 10.91
CA LYS A 159 -9.05 -13.78 11.74
C LYS A 159 -7.91 -12.78 11.86
N PHE A 160 -7.65 -11.97 10.83
CA PHE A 160 -6.57 -10.97 10.86
C PHE A 160 -6.88 -9.79 11.78
N MET A 161 -8.17 -9.51 12.02
CA MET A 161 -8.62 -8.40 12.88
C MET A 161 -8.68 -8.77 14.36
N VAL A 162 -8.56 -10.05 14.72
CA VAL A 162 -8.58 -10.52 16.11
C VAL A 162 -7.17 -10.91 16.54
N ASN A 163 -6.66 -10.30 17.62
CA ASN A 163 -5.40 -10.69 18.26
C ASN A 163 -5.51 -12.12 18.79
N HIS A 164 -5.16 -13.11 17.97
CA HIS A 164 -5.15 -14.51 18.42
C HIS A 164 -3.81 -14.87 19.04
N SER A 165 -3.82 -14.99 20.37
CA SER A 165 -2.99 -15.95 21.10
C SER A 165 -3.40 -17.38 20.71
N GLU A 166 -2.43 -18.12 20.19
CA GLU A 166 -2.36 -19.58 20.02
C GLU A 166 -3.38 -20.31 19.11
N GLY A 167 -2.83 -20.92 18.06
CA GLY A 167 -2.91 -22.37 17.88
C GLY A 167 -4.26 -23.00 17.53
N SER A 168 -4.79 -22.73 16.33
CA SER A 168 -5.70 -23.67 15.67
C SER A 168 -5.29 -23.86 14.22
N GLU A 169 -4.78 -25.06 13.89
CA GLU A 169 -4.53 -25.50 12.51
C GLU A 169 -5.86 -25.53 11.73
N SER A 170 -6.24 -24.40 11.13
CA SER A 170 -7.41 -24.36 10.26
C SER A 170 -7.05 -24.80 8.83
N LYS A 171 -7.70 -25.85 8.35
CA LYS A 171 -7.67 -26.37 6.96
C LYS A 171 -8.24 -25.41 5.88
N HIS A 172 -8.26 -24.10 6.13
CA HIS A 172 -8.74 -23.06 5.19
C HIS A 172 -7.58 -22.13 4.80
N CYS A 173 -7.71 -21.46 3.64
CA CYS A 173 -6.61 -20.74 2.98
C CYS A 173 -5.92 -19.73 3.92
N ILE A 174 -4.59 -19.60 3.85
CA ILE A 174 -3.86 -18.61 4.65
C ILE A 174 -4.15 -17.17 4.16
N GLY A 175 -4.62 -17.01 2.91
CA GLY A 175 -5.06 -15.72 2.35
C GLY A 175 -4.01 -14.59 2.44
N GLY A 176 -4.41 -13.39 2.08
CA GLY A 176 -3.70 -12.14 2.36
C GLY A 176 -2.37 -11.92 1.65
N VAL A 177 -1.77 -10.79 1.99
CA VAL A 177 -0.46 -10.32 1.51
C VAL A 177 0.51 -10.13 2.68
N ASP A 178 1.80 -10.27 2.39
CA ASP A 178 2.87 -10.08 3.37
C ASP A 178 3.19 -8.58 3.53
N PHE A 179 2.99 -7.83 2.44
CA PHE A 179 3.24 -6.39 2.41
C PHE A 179 2.08 -5.67 1.72
N VAL A 180 1.73 -4.51 2.26
CA VAL A 180 0.92 -3.49 1.57
C VAL A 180 1.77 -2.24 1.47
N THR A 181 1.82 -1.61 0.30
CA THR A 181 2.49 -0.33 0.09
C THR A 181 1.50 0.79 -0.22
N LEU A 182 1.63 1.90 0.50
CA LEU A 182 0.89 3.15 0.31
C LEU A 182 1.89 4.30 0.10
N ILE A 183 2.30 4.54 -1.15
CA ILE A 183 3.38 5.49 -1.49
C ILE A 183 2.83 6.71 -2.23
N PHE A 184 2.67 7.82 -1.52
CA PHE A 184 2.04 9.08 -1.96
C PHE A 184 0.60 8.88 -2.44
N THR A 185 -0.12 7.98 -1.77
CA THR A 185 -1.49 7.57 -2.13
C THR A 185 -2.50 8.01 -1.08
N LEU A 186 -2.16 7.95 0.21
CA LEU A 186 -3.08 8.27 1.29
C LEU A 186 -3.46 9.76 1.29
N SER A 187 -2.54 10.68 0.96
CA SER A 187 -2.86 12.13 0.86
C SER A 187 -3.91 12.47 -0.20
N ALA A 188 -4.10 11.59 -1.18
CA ALA A 188 -5.12 11.71 -2.21
C ALA A 188 -6.51 11.26 -1.74
N VAL A 189 -6.59 10.58 -0.60
CA VAL A 189 -7.84 10.15 0.03
C VAL A 189 -8.38 11.28 0.91
N PRO A 190 -9.67 11.62 0.84
CA PRO A 190 -10.29 12.54 1.79
C PRO A 190 -10.02 12.11 3.24
N LYS A 191 -9.69 13.05 4.13
CA LYS A 191 -9.28 12.76 5.52
C LYS A 191 -10.29 11.87 6.24
N GLU A 192 -11.57 12.09 5.97
CA GLU A 192 -12.70 11.37 6.54
C GLU A 192 -12.75 9.89 6.14
N ARG A 193 -12.16 9.54 5.00
CA ARG A 193 -12.09 8.17 4.47
C ARG A 193 -10.79 7.46 4.82
N MET A 194 -9.76 8.18 5.26
CA MET A 194 -8.46 7.58 5.61
C MET A 194 -8.59 6.45 6.64
N PRO A 195 -9.41 6.56 7.73
CA PRO A 195 -9.55 5.46 8.69
C PRO A 195 -10.11 4.18 8.05
N ARG A 196 -11.13 4.30 7.20
CA ARG A 196 -11.67 3.16 6.43
C ARG A 196 -10.61 2.58 5.50
N ALA A 197 -9.92 3.45 4.76
CA ALA A 197 -8.93 3.05 3.77
C ALA A 197 -7.75 2.29 4.42
N ILE A 198 -7.29 2.77 5.58
CA ILE A 198 -6.27 2.09 6.39
C ILE A 198 -6.81 0.76 6.94
N LYS A 199 -8.03 0.74 7.48
CA LYS A 199 -8.66 -0.51 7.96
C LYS A 199 -8.75 -1.56 6.85
N GLU A 200 -9.11 -1.14 5.64
CA GLU A 200 -9.15 -2.04 4.48
C GLU A 200 -7.75 -2.62 4.15
N CYS A 201 -6.68 -1.81 4.25
CA CYS A 201 -5.31 -2.30 4.10
C CYS A 201 -4.96 -3.37 5.13
N PHE A 202 -5.33 -3.17 6.39
CA PHE A 202 -5.10 -4.16 7.44
C PHE A 202 -5.90 -5.44 7.24
N SER A 203 -7.09 -5.35 6.66
CA SER A 203 -7.96 -6.52 6.46
C SER A 203 -7.38 -7.57 5.49
N VAL A 204 -6.40 -7.19 4.65
CA VAL A 204 -5.72 -8.10 3.71
C VAL A 204 -4.31 -8.48 4.15
N LEU A 205 -3.78 -7.91 5.24
CA LEU A 205 -2.46 -8.27 5.75
C LEU A 205 -2.53 -9.57 6.54
N LYS A 206 -1.63 -10.50 6.22
CA LYS A 206 -1.42 -11.70 7.03
C LYS A 206 -0.94 -11.30 8.44
N PRO A 207 -1.08 -12.17 9.47
CA PRO A 207 -0.47 -11.95 10.76
C PRO A 207 1.05 -11.75 10.61
N GLY A 208 1.57 -10.65 11.16
CA GLY A 208 2.98 -10.25 11.01
C GLY A 208 3.32 -9.55 9.68
N GLY A 209 2.35 -9.36 8.78
CA GLY A 209 2.53 -8.57 7.57
C GLY A 209 2.70 -7.08 7.86
N LEU A 210 3.29 -6.35 6.92
CA LEU A 210 3.65 -4.95 7.10
C LEU A 210 2.87 -4.02 6.15
N LEU A 211 2.31 -2.96 6.72
CA LEU A 211 1.91 -1.79 5.94
C LEU A 211 3.09 -0.81 5.85
N LEU A 212 3.64 -0.67 4.66
CA LEU A 212 4.75 0.21 4.33
C LEU A 212 4.19 1.48 3.68
N PHE A 213 4.15 2.58 4.42
CA PHE A 213 3.57 3.82 3.90
C PHE A 213 4.61 4.94 3.86
N ARG A 214 4.47 5.80 2.86
CA ARG A 214 5.19 7.06 2.74
C ARG A 214 4.27 8.06 2.09
N ASP A 215 4.05 9.21 2.72
CA ASP A 215 3.17 10.23 2.17
C ASP A 215 3.67 11.65 2.44
N TYR A 216 2.98 12.64 1.86
CA TYR A 216 3.21 14.04 2.15
C TYR A 216 2.68 14.35 3.56
N GLY A 217 3.60 14.77 4.44
CA GLY A 217 3.21 15.41 5.70
C GLY A 217 2.80 16.86 5.43
N ASN A 218 1.58 17.22 5.80
CA ASN A 218 1.24 18.64 5.98
C ASN A 218 1.58 18.99 7.43
N CYS A 219 2.70 19.68 7.63
CA CYS A 219 3.02 20.36 8.89
C CYS A 219 2.21 21.65 9.01
#